data_AF-A0A9C7V6K5-F1
#
_entry.id   AF-A0A9C7V6K5-F1
#
_cell.length_a   1.000
_cell.length_b   1.000
_cell.length_c   1.000
_cell.angle_alpha   90.00
_cell.angle_beta   90.00
_cell.angle_gamma   90.00
#
_symmetry.space_group_name_H-M   'P 1'
#
loop_
_entity.id
_entity.type
_entity.pdbx_description
1 polymer ?
#
loop_
_entity_poly.entity_id
_entity_poly.type
_entity_poly.pdbx_seq_one_letter_code
_entity_poly.pdbx_strand_id
1 'polypeptide(L)' 'MIISILGLLYAILMISVGVNEIYFYSTGKSEFLSSLMLTFSGTMLLVAFIWQWSTKIKK' A
#
# COMPACT_ATOMS: atom_id res chain seq x y z
N MET A 1 -16.72 9.99 2.41
CA MET A 1 -16.03 9.32 1.29
C MET A 1 -14.70 9.98 0.94
N ILE A 2 -14.69 11.27 0.57
CA ILE A 2 -13.47 11.96 0.13
C ILE A 2 -12.36 11.94 1.19
N ILE A 3 -12.69 12.22 2.46
CA ILE A 3 -11.73 12.21 3.57
C ILE A 3 -11.10 10.81 3.78
N SER A 4 -11.89 9.74 3.65
CA SER A 4 -11.41 8.36 3.78
C SER A 4 -10.47 7.98 2.63
N ILE A 5 -10.76 8.44 1.41
CA ILE A 5 -9.90 8.21 0.23
C ILE A 5 -8.58 8.97 0.39
N LEU A 6 -8.62 10.23 0.84
CA LEU A 6 -7.42 11.01 1.12
C LEU A 6 -6.56 10.39 2.22
N GLY A 7 -7.18 9.88 3.29
CA GLY A 7 -6.47 9.18 4.36
C GLY A 7 -5.80 7.89 3.87
N LEU A 8 -6.47 7.14 2.99
CA LEU A 8 -5.90 5.91 2.40
C LEU A 8 -4.75 6.21 1.45
N LEU A 9 -4.87 7.25 0.61
CA LEU A 9 -3.77 7.71 -0.24
C LEU A 9 -2.56 8.19 0.59
N TYR A 10 -2.81 8.92 1.67
CA TYR A 10 -1.77 9.35 2.60
C TYR A 10 -1.06 8.17 3.26
N ALA A 11 -1.81 7.17 3.72
CA ALA A 11 -1.24 5.96 4.30
C ALA A 11 -0.35 5.20 3.30
N ILE A 12 -0.80 5.05 2.04
CA ILE A 12 0.01 4.44 0.97
C ILE A 12 1.29 5.22 0.74
N LEU A 13 1.23 6.55 0.71
CA LEU A 13 2.42 7.40 0.56
C LEU A 13 3.40 7.22 1.73
N MET A 14 2.92 7.25 2.98
CA MET A 14 3.78 7.12 4.16
C MET A 14 4.47 5.75 4.21
N ILE A 15 3.73 4.67 3.89
CA ILE A 15 4.31 3.32 3.83
C ILE A 15 5.33 3.23 2.69
N SER A 16 5.02 3.79 1.52
CA SER A 16 5.95 3.82 0.37
C SER A 16 7.24 4.56 0.69
N VAL A 17 7.17 5.68 1.40
CA VAL A 17 8.37 6.42 1.86
C VAL A 17 9.20 5.54 2.78
N GLY A 18 8.57 4.89 3.79
CA GLY A 18 9.28 4.01 4.72
C GLY A 18 9.96 2.82 4.02
N VAL A 19 9.28 2.18 3.06
CA VAL A 19 9.87 1.08 2.26
C VAL A 19 11.05 1.59 1.43
N ASN A 20 10.90 2.76 0.80
CA ASN A 20 11.98 3.35 0.02
C ASN A 20 13.19 3.75 0.90
N GLU A 21 12.96 4.24 2.11
CA GLU A 21 14.05 4.56 3.05
C GLU A 21 14.82 3.32 3.47
N ILE A 22 14.13 2.21 3.76
CA ILE A 22 14.76 0.92 4.09
C ILE A 22 15.61 0.42 2.91
N TYR A 23 15.08 0.54 1.70
CA TYR A 23 15.80 0.16 0.48
C TYR A 23 17.01 1.07 0.23
N PHE A 24 16.85 2.38 0.40
CA PHE A 24 17.91 3.37 0.24
C PHE A 24 19.03 3.15 1.25
N TYR A 25 18.69 2.88 2.52
CA TYR A 25 19.69 2.57 3.55
C TYR A 25 20.54 1.35 3.17
N SER A 26 19.95 0.36 2.52
CA SER A 26 20.62 -0.90 2.17
C SER A 26 21.41 -0.82 0.86
N THR A 27 20.97 -0.02 -0.11
CA THR A 27 21.53 -0.03 -1.48
C THR A 27 22.17 1.30 -1.91
N GLY A 28 21.93 2.37 -1.17
CA GLY A 28 22.32 3.74 -1.53
C GLY A 28 21.55 4.32 -2.73
N LYS A 29 20.54 3.60 -3.26
CA LYS A 29 19.74 4.01 -4.41
C LYS A 29 18.29 4.22 -3.99
N SER A 30 17.67 5.27 -4.53
CA SER A 30 16.25 5.56 -4.29
C SER A 30 15.41 4.97 -5.40
N GLU A 31 14.42 4.14 -5.02
CA GLU A 31 13.45 3.54 -5.91
C GLU A 31 12.03 3.81 -5.41
N PHE A 32 11.73 5.11 -5.28
CA PHE A 32 10.48 5.57 -4.72
C PHE A 32 9.27 5.14 -5.56
N LEU A 33 9.36 5.22 -6.90
CA LEU A 33 8.28 4.79 -7.78
C LEU A 33 8.01 3.28 -7.68
N SER A 34 9.06 2.46 -7.64
CA SER A 34 8.94 1.01 -7.43
C SER A 34 8.28 0.71 -6.07
N SER A 35 8.73 1.40 -5.02
CA SER A 35 8.18 1.27 -3.65
C SER A 35 6.70 1.69 -3.58
N LEU A 36 6.31 2.72 -4.33
CA LEU A 36 4.94 3.21 -4.41
C LEU A 36 4.03 2.21 -5.12
N MET A 37 4.47 1.70 -6.27
CA MET A 37 3.71 0.67 -7.01
C MET A 37 3.59 -0.62 -6.21
N LEU A 38 4.65 -1.02 -5.50
CA LEU A 38 4.63 -2.18 -4.62
C LEU A 38 3.63 -2.00 -3.47
N THR A 39 3.68 -0.86 -2.78
CA THR A 39 2.76 -0.56 -1.68
C THR A 39 1.32 -0.51 -2.18
N PHE A 40 1.07 0.13 -3.32
CA PHE A 40 -0.25 0.21 -3.92
C PHE A 40 -0.80 -1.18 -4.29
N SER A 41 -0.02 -2.01 -4.99
CA SER A 41 -0.42 -3.38 -5.35
C SER A 41 -0.68 -4.25 -4.12
N GLY A 42 0.16 -4.15 -3.09
CA GLY A 42 -0.06 -4.82 -1.80
C GLY A 42 -1.38 -4.43 -1.15
N THR A 43 -1.70 -3.13 -1.12
CA THR A 43 -2.99 -2.66 -0.59
C THR A 43 -4.20 -3.13 -1.41
N MET A 44 -4.11 -3.14 -2.74
CA MET A 44 -5.16 -3.67 -3.62
C MET A 44 -5.43 -5.16 -3.35
N LEU A 45 -4.38 -5.97 -3.22
CA LEU A 45 -4.52 -7.39 -2.89
C LEU A 45 -5.21 -7.58 -1.53
N LEU A 46 -4.81 -6.80 -0.52
CA LEU A 46 -5.38 -6.89 0.82
C LEU A 46 -6.88 -6.54 0.82
N VAL A 47 -7.27 -5.51 0.06
CA VAL A 47 -8.69 -5.17 -0.17
C VAL A 47 -9.43 -6.31 -0.87
N ALA A 48 -8.84 -6.91 -1.91
CA ALA A 48 -9.45 -8.03 -2.63
C ALA A 48 -9.63 -9.27 -1.73
N PHE A 49 -8.65 -9.56 -0.87
CA PHE A 49 -8.75 -10.64 0.12
C PHE A 49 -9.85 -10.40 1.15
N ILE A 50 -9.92 -9.20 1.72
CA ILE A 50 -10.98 -8.83 2.67
C ILE A 50 -12.36 -8.94 2.00
N TRP A 51 -12.47 -8.50 0.74
CA TRP A 51 -13.71 -8.60 -0.03
C TRP A 51 -14.13 -10.07 -0.24
N GLN A 52 -13.20 -10.93 -0.66
CA GLN A 52 -13.47 -12.35 -0.85
C GLN A 52 -13.86 -13.03 0.46
N TRP A 53 -13.21 -12.70 1.56
CA TRP A 53 -13.52 -13.25 2.89
C TRP A 53 -14.90 -12.80 3.37
N SER A 54 -15.22 -11.51 3.23
CA SER A 54 -16.51 -10.92 3.59
C SER A 54 -17.68 -11.56 2.82
N THR A 55 -17.50 -11.81 1.52
CA THR A 55 -18.52 -12.45 0.68
C THR A 55 -18.70 -13.94 1.01
N LYS A 56 -17.67 -14.65 1.49
CA LYS A 56 -17.79 -16.03 1.96
C LYS A 56 -18.52 -16.16 3.31
N ILE A 57 -18.38 -15.18 4.21
CA ILE A 57 -19.08 -15.18 5.52
C ILE A 57 -20.59 -14.92 5.38
N LYS A 58 -21.01 -14.23 4.31
CA LYS A 58 -22.42 -13.93 4.05
C LYS A 58 -23.21 -15.08 3.41
N LYS A 59 -22.61 -16.25 3.23
CA LYS A 59 -23.21 -17.43 2.62
C LYS A 59 -23.36 -18.54 3.66
#